data_AF-A0A942WDG2-F1
#
_entry.id   AF-A0A942WDG2-F1
#
_cell.length_a   1.000
_cell.length_b   1.000
_cell.length_c   1.000
_cell.angle_alpha   90.00
_cell.angle_beta   90.00
_cell.angle_gamma   90.00
#
_symmetry.space_group_name_H-M   'P 1'
#
loop_
_entity.id
_entity.type
_entity.pdbx_description
1 polymer ?
#
loop_
_entity_poly.entity_id
_entity_poly.type
_entity_poly.pdbx_seq_one_letter_code
_entity_poly.pdbx_strand_id
1 'polypeptide(L)'
;MDNVSKEIKEYGTVKTLLPEAGALERATTYRDKKIKPLFTQVKNKIAAMAAQVKELAEEVEKWKHKYQKTKQAYNQIQRELDAVREEKEQLFDEKQQLQDVSDRYDRVVRVLGENAVDDAVQQDIQEQKALEEKRQMEQMPTGSIHERLAWGARKSSRKAALWQSKNRVLG
;
A
#
# COMPACT_ATOMS: atom_id res chain seq x y z
N MET A 1 15.36 -25.10 21.16
CA MET A 1 15.88 -24.98 22.54
C MET A 1 16.81 -23.78 22.56
N ASP A 2 16.23 -22.63 22.87
CA ASP A 2 16.82 -21.31 22.65
C ASP A 2 18.05 -21.12 23.53
N ASN A 3 19.04 -20.37 23.05
CA ASN A 3 20.30 -20.14 23.75
C ASN A 3 20.07 -19.57 25.16
N VAL A 4 19.04 -18.70 25.28
CA VAL A 4 18.53 -18.13 26.53
C VAL A 4 18.06 -19.21 27.53
N SER A 5 17.39 -20.27 27.04
CA SER A 5 16.91 -21.36 27.90
C SER A 5 18.04 -22.25 28.44
N LYS A 6 19.19 -22.30 27.76
CA LYS A 6 20.37 -23.02 28.23
C LYS A 6 21.12 -22.22 29.29
N GLU A 7 21.28 -20.91 29.10
CA GLU A 7 21.94 -20.03 30.06
C GLU A 7 21.18 -19.92 31.39
N ILE A 8 19.84 -19.83 31.36
CA ILE A 8 19.01 -19.77 32.58
C ILE A 8 19.22 -21.01 33.48
N LYS A 9 19.51 -22.19 32.91
CA LYS A 9 19.79 -23.41 33.69
C LYS A 9 21.14 -23.37 34.40
N GLU A 10 22.17 -22.79 33.78
CA GLU A 10 23.49 -22.59 34.43
C GLU A 10 23.43 -21.50 35.52
N TYR A 11 22.54 -20.53 35.36
CA TYR A 11 22.30 -19.50 36.38
C TYR A 11 21.40 -19.96 37.54
N GLY A 12 20.82 -21.16 37.52
CA GLY A 12 19.92 -21.65 38.57
C GLY A 12 20.57 -21.98 39.91
N THR A 13 21.85 -22.34 39.95
CA THR A 13 22.48 -22.86 41.18
C THR A 13 23.50 -21.87 41.72
N VAL A 14 23.05 -20.74 42.26
CA VAL A 14 23.82 -20.09 43.33
C VAL A 14 23.72 -21.03 44.52
N LYS A 15 24.84 -21.49 45.10
CA LYS A 15 24.84 -22.21 46.38
C LYS A 15 23.99 -21.39 47.37
N THR A 16 22.78 -21.87 47.66
CA THR A 16 21.79 -21.21 48.52
C THR A 16 22.18 -21.27 50.01
N LEU A 17 23.27 -21.97 50.31
CA LEU A 17 23.81 -22.15 51.64
C LEU A 17 25.07 -21.32 51.80
N LEU A 18 25.16 -20.59 52.92
CA LEU A 18 26.39 -19.93 53.33
C LEU A 18 27.50 -20.99 53.47
N PRO A 19 28.75 -20.68 53.11
CA PRO A 19 29.84 -21.65 53.21
C PRO A 19 30.01 -22.05 54.67
N GLU A 20 30.23 -23.32 54.96
CA GLU A 20 30.43 -23.76 56.34
C GLU A 20 31.67 -23.09 56.96
N ALA A 21 31.56 -22.71 58.24
CA ALA A 21 32.69 -22.15 58.99
C ALA A 21 33.70 -23.27 59.31
N GLY A 22 34.98 -22.96 59.19
CA GLY A 22 36.03 -23.90 59.62
C GLY A 22 36.16 -23.96 61.14
N ALA A 23 36.67 -25.07 61.69
CA ALA A 23 36.96 -25.18 63.11
C ALA A 23 37.96 -24.08 63.54
N LEU A 24 37.60 -23.28 64.55
CA LEU A 24 38.36 -22.11 65.04
C LEU A 24 38.55 -20.95 64.03
N GLU A 25 37.74 -20.89 62.95
CA GLU A 25 37.79 -19.77 62.01
C GLU A 25 37.28 -18.48 62.69
N ARG A 26 38.11 -17.43 62.65
CA ARG A 26 37.70 -16.10 63.17
C ARG A 26 36.60 -15.52 62.29
N ALA A 27 35.58 -14.93 62.91
CA ALA A 27 34.44 -14.31 62.22
C ALA A 27 34.85 -13.27 61.16
N THR A 28 35.92 -12.51 61.42
CA THR A 28 36.48 -11.54 60.46
C THR A 28 37.02 -12.22 59.21
N THR A 29 37.76 -13.32 59.38
CA THR A 29 38.30 -14.13 58.29
C THR A 29 37.18 -14.79 57.47
N TYR A 30 36.16 -15.33 58.14
CA TYR A 30 34.99 -15.91 57.51
C TYR A 30 34.24 -14.87 56.64
N ARG A 31 33.96 -13.69 57.18
CA ARG A 31 33.31 -12.59 56.45
C ARG A 31 34.10 -12.22 55.19
N ASP A 32 35.40 -12.00 55.34
CA ASP A 32 36.22 -11.44 54.26
C ASP A 32 36.51 -12.46 53.16
N LYS A 33 36.75 -13.73 53.53
CA LYS A 33 37.13 -14.78 52.57
C LYS A 33 35.94 -15.54 51.98
N LYS A 34 34.79 -15.57 52.65
CA LYS A 34 33.63 -16.38 52.23
C LYS A 34 32.42 -15.53 51.87
N ILE A 35 32.03 -14.58 52.73
CA ILE A 35 30.81 -13.78 52.53
C ILE A 35 30.98 -12.68 51.47
N LYS A 36 32.05 -11.88 51.56
CA LYS A 36 32.34 -10.82 50.57
C LYS A 36 32.42 -11.34 49.12
N PRO A 37 33.17 -12.40 48.80
CA PRO A 37 33.22 -12.90 47.42
C PRO A 37 31.88 -13.47 46.94
N LEU A 38 31.10 -14.12 47.81
CA LEU A 38 29.74 -14.56 47.45
C LEU A 38 28.82 -13.40 47.11
N PHE A 39 28.84 -12.33 47.91
CA PHE A 39 28.06 -11.12 47.62
C PHE A 39 28.45 -10.50 46.27
N THR A 40 29.75 -10.46 45.97
CA THR A 40 30.25 -10.00 44.67
C THR A 40 29.76 -10.88 43.51
N GLN A 41 29.79 -12.21 43.67
CA GLN A 41 29.28 -13.14 42.65
C GLN A 41 27.77 -12.94 42.40
N VAL A 42 26.98 -12.81 43.48
CA VAL A 42 25.54 -12.54 43.38
C VAL A 42 25.28 -11.20 42.70
N LYS A 43 26.00 -10.14 43.09
CA LYS A 43 25.87 -8.81 42.46
C LYS A 43 26.15 -8.86 40.96
N ASN A 44 27.23 -9.54 40.55
CA ASN A 44 27.61 -9.65 39.15
C ASN A 44 26.58 -10.46 38.35
N LYS A 45 26.02 -11.52 38.94
CA LYS A 45 24.98 -12.33 38.30
C LYS A 45 23.66 -11.58 38.13
N ILE A 46 23.25 -10.81 39.16
CA ILE A 46 22.09 -9.92 39.06
C ILE A 46 22.33 -8.86 37.98
N ALA A 47 23.53 -8.27 37.91
CA ALA A 47 23.87 -7.29 36.89
C ALA A 47 23.83 -7.88 35.47
N ALA A 48 24.36 -9.09 35.28
CA ALA A 48 24.31 -9.80 34.00
C ALA A 48 22.86 -10.12 33.59
N MET A 49 22.05 -10.63 34.52
CA MET A 49 20.62 -10.88 34.27
C MET A 49 19.86 -9.60 33.93
N ALA A 50 20.14 -8.50 34.61
CA ALA A 50 19.51 -7.20 34.31
C ALA A 50 19.86 -6.70 32.90
N ALA A 51 21.10 -6.92 32.45
CA ALA A 51 21.50 -6.59 31.08
C ALA A 51 20.74 -7.45 30.05
N GLN A 52 20.62 -8.77 30.28
CA GLN A 52 19.87 -9.67 29.41
C GLN A 52 18.37 -9.33 29.36
N VAL A 53 17.76 -9.01 30.50
CA VAL A 53 16.34 -8.58 30.57
C VAL A 53 16.13 -7.32 29.76
N LYS A 54 17.08 -6.37 29.80
CA LYS A 54 17.01 -5.14 29.00
C LYS A 54 17.09 -5.45 27.50
N GLU A 55 18.02 -6.30 27.08
CA GLU A 55 18.15 -6.70 25.67
C GLU A 55 16.88 -7.41 25.16
N LEU A 56 16.34 -8.34 25.95
CA LEU A 56 15.11 -9.05 25.61
C LEU A 56 13.91 -8.09 25.50
N ALA A 57 13.82 -7.08 26.35
CA ALA A 57 12.77 -6.06 26.26
C ALA A 57 12.85 -5.25 24.96
N GLU A 58 14.07 -4.92 24.50
CA GLU A 58 14.27 -4.24 23.21
C GLU A 58 13.87 -5.13 22.03
N GLU A 59 14.15 -6.43 22.07
CA GLU A 59 13.72 -7.38 21.05
C GLU A 59 12.20 -7.51 20.98
N VAL A 60 11.53 -7.60 22.14
CA VAL A 60 10.06 -7.66 22.23
C VAL A 60 9.42 -6.43 21.58
N GLU A 61 9.94 -5.24 21.85
CA GLU A 61 9.41 -4.01 21.21
C GLU A 61 9.70 -3.99 19.70
N LYS A 62 10.86 -4.47 19.23
CA LYS A 62 11.14 -4.63 17.79
C LYS A 62 10.14 -5.58 17.13
N TRP A 63 9.82 -6.71 17.76
CA TRP A 63 8.84 -7.67 17.25
C TRP A 63 7.42 -7.11 17.23
N LYS A 64 7.04 -6.37 18.26
CA LYS A 64 5.74 -5.68 18.33
C LYS A 64 5.58 -4.68 17.19
N HIS A 65 6.63 -3.89 16.90
CA HIS A 65 6.62 -2.95 15.76
C HIS A 65 6.50 -3.67 14.42
N LYS A 66 7.27 -4.76 14.22
CA LYS A 66 7.17 -5.59 13.00
C LYS A 66 5.77 -6.13 12.82
N TYR A 67 5.19 -6.70 13.88
CA TYR A 67 3.82 -7.23 13.85
C TYR A 67 2.79 -6.15 13.50
N GLN A 68 2.89 -4.96 14.10
CA GLN A 68 2.00 -3.84 13.79
C GLN A 68 2.09 -3.42 12.32
N LYS A 69 3.29 -3.32 11.75
CA LYS A 69 3.48 -3.04 10.32
C LYS A 69 2.85 -4.09 9.42
N THR A 70 3.07 -5.37 9.72
CA THR A 70 2.47 -6.48 8.95
C THR A 70 0.95 -6.46 9.05
N LYS A 71 0.39 -6.17 10.24
CA LYS A 71 -1.06 -6.02 10.43
C LYS A 71 -1.63 -4.85 9.63
N GLN A 72 -0.93 -3.72 9.57
CA GLN A 72 -1.34 -2.58 8.73
C GLN A 72 -1.32 -2.93 7.24
N ALA A 73 -0.24 -3.59 6.77
CA ALA A 73 -0.15 -4.03 5.38
C ALA A 73 -1.27 -5.03 5.03
N TYR A 74 -1.58 -5.97 5.92
CA TYR A 74 -2.70 -6.88 5.74
C TYR A 74 -4.04 -6.15 5.58
N ASN A 75 -4.31 -5.18 6.46
CA ASN A 75 -5.54 -4.38 6.36
C ASN A 75 -5.60 -3.54 5.08
N GLN A 76 -4.45 -3.06 4.59
CA GLN A 76 -4.38 -2.32 3.33
C GLN A 76 -4.70 -3.24 2.14
N ILE A 77 -4.07 -4.41 2.08
CA ILE A 77 -4.35 -5.42 1.05
C ILE A 77 -5.81 -5.85 1.08
N GLN A 78 -6.42 -5.98 2.27
CA GLN A 78 -7.83 -6.33 2.39
C GLN A 78 -8.73 -5.26 1.73
N ARG A 79 -8.45 -3.97 1.93
CA ARG A 79 -9.20 -2.88 1.29
C ARG A 79 -9.02 -2.87 -0.23
N GLU A 80 -7.80 -3.10 -0.70
CA GLU A 80 -7.51 -3.21 -2.14
C GLU A 80 -8.25 -4.40 -2.75
N LEU A 81 -8.33 -5.53 -2.03
CA LEU A 81 -9.10 -6.69 -2.47
C LEU A 81 -10.59 -6.39 -2.56
N ASP A 82 -11.13 -5.64 -1.60
CA ASP A 82 -12.54 -5.23 -1.61
C ASP A 82 -12.82 -4.26 -2.79
N ALA A 83 -11.94 -3.29 -3.03
CA ALA A 83 -12.03 -2.39 -4.18
C ALA A 83 -11.98 -3.14 -5.53
N VAL A 84 -11.06 -4.10 -5.68
CA VAL A 84 -10.98 -4.94 -6.90
C VAL A 84 -12.24 -5.78 -7.10
N ARG A 85 -12.90 -6.22 -6.01
CA ARG A 85 -14.18 -6.93 -6.11
C ARG A 85 -15.29 -6.02 -6.61
N GLU A 86 -15.35 -4.78 -6.12
CA GLU A 86 -16.33 -3.78 -6.59
C GLU A 86 -16.10 -3.43 -8.06
N GLU A 87 -14.86 -3.17 -8.47
CA GLU A 87 -14.51 -2.90 -9.88
C GLU A 87 -14.88 -4.09 -10.79
N LYS A 88 -14.64 -5.32 -10.33
CA LYS A 88 -15.02 -6.51 -11.09
C LYS A 88 -16.54 -6.60 -11.32
N GLU A 89 -17.34 -6.25 -10.30
CA GLU A 89 -18.80 -6.24 -10.44
C GLU A 89 -19.24 -5.17 -11.44
N GLN A 90 -18.68 -3.96 -11.36
CA GLN A 90 -18.95 -2.89 -12.31
C GLN A 90 -18.59 -3.30 -13.74
N LEU A 91 -17.43 -3.92 -13.93
CA LEU A 91 -17.01 -4.43 -15.24
C LEU A 91 -17.94 -5.54 -15.76
N PHE A 92 -18.51 -6.34 -14.86
CA PHE A 92 -19.49 -7.34 -15.24
C PHE A 92 -20.79 -6.69 -15.74
N ASP A 93 -21.28 -5.68 -15.03
CA ASP A 93 -22.46 -4.91 -15.43
C ASP A 93 -22.24 -4.19 -16.77
N GLU A 94 -21.10 -3.52 -16.94
CA GLU A 94 -20.73 -2.86 -18.20
C GLU A 94 -20.64 -3.86 -19.36
N LYS A 95 -20.02 -5.02 -19.11
CA LYS A 95 -19.96 -6.10 -20.11
C LYS A 95 -21.35 -6.56 -20.51
N GLN A 96 -22.27 -6.69 -19.57
CA GLN A 96 -23.65 -7.10 -19.85
C GLN A 96 -24.40 -6.04 -20.68
N GLN A 97 -24.18 -4.75 -20.39
CA GLN A 97 -24.74 -3.64 -21.17
C GLN A 97 -24.18 -3.61 -22.59
N LEU A 98 -22.87 -3.79 -22.75
CA LEU A 98 -22.22 -3.85 -24.06
C LEU A 98 -22.69 -5.05 -24.87
N GLN A 99 -22.88 -6.21 -24.23
CA GLN A 99 -23.43 -7.38 -24.91
C GLN A 99 -24.85 -7.09 -25.41
N ASP A 100 -25.72 -6.48 -24.60
CA ASP A 100 -27.07 -6.11 -25.03
C ASP A 100 -27.06 -5.12 -26.22
N VAL A 101 -26.15 -4.14 -26.21
CA VAL A 101 -25.96 -3.22 -27.35
C VAL A 101 -25.47 -3.97 -28.58
N SER A 102 -24.50 -4.87 -28.44
CA SER A 102 -23.99 -5.71 -29.52
C SER A 102 -25.11 -6.55 -30.13
N ASP A 103 -25.91 -7.23 -29.30
CA ASP A 103 -27.02 -8.06 -29.77
C ASP A 103 -28.10 -7.22 -30.49
N ARG A 104 -28.29 -5.97 -30.09
CA ARG A 104 -29.18 -5.03 -30.80
C ARG A 104 -28.56 -4.60 -32.14
N TYR A 105 -27.28 -4.31 -32.18
CA TYR A 105 -26.56 -3.97 -33.42
C TYR A 105 -26.62 -5.13 -34.43
N ASP A 106 -26.31 -6.36 -34.00
CA ASP A 106 -26.36 -7.57 -34.83
C ASP A 106 -27.76 -7.79 -35.42
N ARG A 107 -28.81 -7.49 -34.66
CA ARG A 107 -30.20 -7.53 -35.14
C ARG A 107 -30.45 -6.50 -36.24
N VAL A 108 -29.97 -5.26 -36.07
CA VAL A 108 -30.14 -4.18 -37.06
C VAL A 108 -29.39 -4.51 -38.35
N VAL A 109 -28.13 -4.93 -38.26
CA VAL A 109 -27.33 -5.35 -39.41
C VAL A 109 -27.99 -6.50 -40.16
N ARG A 110 -28.55 -7.49 -39.45
CA ARG A 110 -29.26 -8.60 -40.09
C ARG A 110 -30.53 -8.16 -40.83
N VAL A 111 -31.25 -7.15 -40.36
CA VAL A 111 -32.50 -6.67 -40.96
C VAL A 111 -32.26 -5.70 -42.11
N LEU A 112 -31.32 -4.78 -41.96
CA LEU A 112 -31.07 -3.69 -42.92
C LEU A 112 -29.90 -3.97 -43.89
N GLY A 113 -29.01 -4.89 -43.53
CA GLY A 113 -27.77 -5.16 -44.26
C GLY A 113 -26.60 -4.27 -43.82
N GLU A 114 -25.39 -4.83 -43.84
CA GLU A 114 -24.15 -4.19 -43.36
C GLU A 114 -23.88 -2.84 -44.04
N ASN A 115 -23.92 -2.80 -45.37
CA ASN A 115 -23.65 -1.57 -46.14
C ASN A 115 -24.62 -0.42 -45.79
N ALA A 116 -25.91 -0.72 -45.62
CA ALA A 116 -26.91 0.31 -45.32
C ALA A 116 -26.75 0.87 -43.90
N VAL A 117 -26.35 0.03 -42.95
CA VAL A 117 -26.05 0.45 -41.58
C VAL A 117 -24.78 1.30 -41.55
N ASP A 118 -23.71 0.87 -42.22
CA ASP A 118 -22.46 1.61 -42.30
C ASP A 118 -22.64 2.98 -42.96
N ASP A 119 -23.37 3.06 -44.07
CA ASP A 119 -23.67 4.32 -44.75
C ASP A 119 -24.42 5.29 -43.84
N ALA A 120 -25.43 4.81 -43.10
CA ALA A 120 -26.21 5.61 -42.16
C ALA A 120 -25.34 6.12 -40.98
N VAL A 121 -24.47 5.27 -40.43
CA VAL A 121 -23.55 5.65 -39.35
C VAL A 121 -22.54 6.68 -39.85
N GLN A 122 -21.97 6.49 -41.04
CA GLN A 122 -21.06 7.48 -41.62
C GLN A 122 -21.75 8.81 -41.89
N GLN A 123 -22.99 8.77 -42.38
CA GLN A 123 -23.77 9.98 -42.59
C GLN A 123 -24.00 10.74 -41.27
N ASP A 124 -24.43 10.06 -40.19
CA ASP A 124 -24.60 10.70 -38.88
C ASP A 124 -23.29 11.32 -38.36
N ILE A 125 -22.17 10.62 -38.51
CA ILE A 125 -20.83 11.15 -38.14
C ILE A 125 -20.52 12.45 -38.90
N GLN A 126 -20.83 12.51 -40.20
CA GLN A 126 -20.61 13.73 -40.99
C GLN A 126 -21.55 14.86 -40.58
N GLU A 127 -22.82 14.55 -40.33
CA GLU A 127 -23.81 15.53 -39.87
C GLU A 127 -23.44 16.10 -38.50
N GLN A 128 -23.00 15.27 -37.56
CA GLN A 128 -22.50 15.70 -36.25
C GLN A 128 -21.28 16.63 -36.37
N LYS A 129 -20.30 16.26 -37.21
CA LYS A 129 -19.13 17.12 -37.49
C LYS A 129 -19.54 18.46 -38.09
N ALA A 130 -20.45 18.45 -39.07
CA ALA A 130 -20.94 19.65 -39.72
C ALA A 130 -21.72 20.55 -38.75
N LEU A 131 -22.53 19.97 -37.86
CA LEU A 131 -23.25 20.70 -36.81
C LEU A 131 -22.28 21.32 -35.80
N GLU A 132 -21.25 20.59 -35.39
CA GLU A 132 -20.23 21.11 -34.50
C GLU A 132 -19.44 22.24 -35.18
N GLU A 133 -19.08 22.10 -36.46
CA GLU A 133 -18.43 23.16 -37.23
C GLU A 133 -19.32 24.41 -37.39
N LYS A 134 -20.62 24.24 -37.64
CA LYS A 134 -21.57 25.36 -37.68
C LYS A 134 -21.62 26.10 -36.34
N ARG A 135 -21.77 25.37 -35.22
CA ARG A 135 -21.72 25.96 -33.87
C ARG A 135 -20.41 26.70 -33.59
N GLN A 136 -19.30 26.18 -34.13
CA GLN A 136 -17.99 26.81 -34.02
C GLN A 136 -17.87 28.08 -34.88
N MET A 137 -18.47 28.10 -36.06
CA MET A 137 -18.54 29.27 -36.94
C MET A 137 -19.44 30.36 -36.37
N GLU A 138 -20.54 30.00 -35.71
CA GLU A 138 -21.42 30.93 -34.99
C GLU A 138 -20.72 31.60 -33.79
N GLN A 139 -19.79 30.90 -33.13
CA GLN A 139 -18.98 31.43 -32.02
C GLN A 139 -17.74 32.21 -32.49
N MET A 140 -17.53 32.33 -33.80
CA MET A 140 -16.37 33.03 -34.34
C MET A 140 -16.58 34.57 -34.25
N PRO A 141 -15.58 35.35 -33.78
CA PRO A 141 -15.67 36.80 -33.78
C PRO A 141 -15.81 37.36 -35.20
N THR A 142 -16.81 38.19 -35.44
CA THR A 142 -17.07 38.84 -36.76
C THR A 142 -16.24 40.11 -36.98
N GLY A 143 -15.40 40.50 -36.01
CA GLY A 143 -14.60 41.72 -36.01
C GLY A 143 -13.33 41.67 -36.87
N SER A 144 -12.26 42.32 -36.40
CA SER A 144 -11.05 42.53 -37.21
C SER A 144 -10.29 41.22 -37.51
N ILE A 145 -9.48 41.22 -38.56
CA ILE A 145 -8.64 40.06 -38.95
C ILE A 145 -7.75 39.59 -37.78
N HIS A 146 -7.28 40.51 -36.95
CA HIS A 146 -6.44 40.19 -35.78
C HIS A 146 -7.21 39.39 -34.72
N GLU A 147 -8.49 39.71 -34.48
CA GLU A 147 -9.34 38.99 -33.53
C GLU A 147 -9.65 37.57 -34.02
N ARG A 148 -9.88 37.42 -35.33
CA ARG A 148 -10.10 36.11 -35.97
C ARG A 148 -8.86 35.22 -35.91
N LEU A 149 -7.67 35.79 -36.16
CA LEU A 149 -6.39 35.07 -36.04
C LEU A 149 -6.11 34.66 -34.59
N ALA A 150 -6.34 35.57 -33.63
CA ALA A 150 -6.16 35.28 -32.20
C ALA A 150 -7.16 34.23 -31.68
N TRP A 151 -8.39 34.19 -32.22
CA TRP A 151 -9.37 33.15 -31.93
C TRP A 151 -8.94 31.79 -32.52
N GLY A 152 -8.47 31.76 -33.77
CA GLY A 152 -7.95 30.55 -34.41
C GLY A 152 -6.77 29.94 -33.66
N ALA A 153 -5.82 30.77 -33.21
CA ALA A 153 -4.66 30.32 -32.42
C ALA A 153 -5.09 29.69 -31.08
N ARG A 154 -6.04 30.33 -30.37
CA ARG A 154 -6.60 29.81 -29.11
C ARG A 154 -7.34 28.49 -29.32
N LYS A 155 -8.10 28.36 -30.41
CA LYS A 155 -8.85 27.15 -30.77
C LYS A 155 -7.92 25.96 -31.03
N SER A 156 -6.90 26.16 -31.86
CA SER A 156 -5.91 25.11 -32.17
C SER A 156 -5.15 24.66 -30.93
N SER A 157 -4.75 25.60 -30.06
CA SER A 157 -4.12 25.30 -28.77
C SER A 157 -5.02 24.46 -27.86
N ARG A 158 -6.32 24.78 -27.79
CA ARG A 158 -7.30 24.04 -26.96
C ARG A 158 -7.54 22.62 -27.48
N LYS A 159 -7.64 22.44 -28.80
CA LYS A 159 -7.74 21.10 -29.41
C LYS A 159 -6.49 20.26 -29.16
N ALA A 160 -5.30 20.86 -29.24
CA ALA A 160 -4.04 20.17 -28.94
C ALA A 160 -3.97 19.71 -27.46
N ALA A 161 -4.40 20.55 -26.52
CA ALA A 161 -4.46 20.20 -25.11
C ALA A 161 -5.44 19.05 -24.81
N LEU A 162 -6.62 19.06 -25.45
CA LEU A 162 -7.61 17.99 -25.35
C LEU A 162 -7.08 16.65 -25.89
N TRP A 163 -6.39 16.67 -27.02
CA TRP A 163 -5.72 15.50 -27.59
C TRP A 163 -4.65 14.92 -26.65
N GLN A 164 -3.82 15.79 -26.06
CA GLN A 164 -2.81 15.37 -25.09
C GLN A 164 -3.42 14.79 -23.80
N SER A 165 -4.55 15.32 -23.34
CA SER A 165 -5.26 14.79 -22.17
C SER A 165 -5.87 13.42 -22.43
N LYS A 166 -6.48 13.20 -23.60
CA LYS A 166 -7.08 11.91 -23.96
C LYS A 166 -6.02 10.80 -24.08
N ASN A 167 -4.86 11.10 -24.65
CA ASN A 167 -3.78 10.13 -24.79
C ASN A 167 -3.03 9.82 -23.47
N ARG A 168 -3.22 10.62 -22.42
CA ARG A 168 -2.62 10.37 -21.10
C ARG A 168 -3.47 9.45 -20.21
N VAL A 169 -4.74 9.25 -20.54
CA VAL A 169 -5.67 8.37 -19.80
C VAL A 169 -5.63 6.92 -20.34
N LEU A 170 -5.03 6.72 -21.51
CA LEU A 170 -4.99 5.42 -22.22
C LEU A 170 -3.61 4.72 -22.17
N GLY A 171 -2.63 5.27 -21.44
CA GLY A 171 -1.30 4.67 -21.27
C GLY A 171 -0.91 4.62 -19.80
#